data_AF-A0A1I0YAQ5-F1
#
_entry.id   AF-A0A1I0YAQ5-F1
#
_cell.length_a   1.000
_cell.length_b   1.000
_cell.length_c   1.000
_cell.angle_alpha   90.00
_cell.angle_beta   90.00
_cell.angle_gamma   90.00
#
_symmetry.space_group_name_H-M   'P 1'
#
loop_
_entity.id
_entity.type
_entity.pdbx_description
1 polymer ?
#
loop_
_entity_poly.entity_id
_entity_poly.type
_entity_poly.pdbx_seq_one_letter_code
_entity_poly.pdbx_strand_id
1 'polypeptide(L)'
;MMTDKTNGGSGDAGGLSYDSTDRARCPLCDGPNGCAIEAGREAESCWCMRTAIGEDVLASVPTPLRGVACICQKCATRSSTR
;
A
#
# COMPACT_ATOMS: atom_id res chain seq x y z
N MET A 1 7.94 48.62 -4.22
CA MET A 1 8.83 47.52 -4.63
C MET A 1 8.71 46.46 -3.55
N MET A 2 7.66 45.65 -3.64
CA MET A 2 7.30 44.64 -2.64
C MET A 2 7.96 43.33 -3.08
N THR A 3 9.11 42.98 -2.51
CA THR A 3 9.64 41.62 -2.64
C THR A 3 9.08 40.78 -1.51
N ASP A 4 7.95 40.15 -1.79
CA ASP A 4 7.39 39.06 -0.99
C ASP A 4 8.33 37.86 -1.07
N LYS A 5 8.96 37.54 0.06
CA LYS A 5 9.62 36.25 0.28
C LYS A 5 8.93 35.56 1.45
N THR A 6 7.71 35.10 1.22
CA THR A 6 7.12 34.11 2.11
C THR A 6 7.60 32.72 1.69
N ASN A 7 8.34 32.11 2.61
CA ASN A 7 8.86 30.75 2.58
C ASN A 7 7.75 29.73 2.25
N GLY A 8 7.96 28.92 1.21
CA GLY A 8 7.20 27.69 0.97
C GLY A 8 7.58 26.65 2.01
N GLY A 9 6.86 26.65 3.13
CA GLY A 9 6.98 25.67 4.21
C GLY A 9 6.63 24.28 3.71
N SER A 10 7.59 23.37 3.86
CA SER A 10 7.40 21.93 3.74
C SER A 10 6.69 21.43 4.99
N GLY A 11 5.56 20.74 4.80
CA GLY A 11 5.05 19.75 5.74
C GLY A 11 3.83 20.15 6.58
N ASP A 12 2.67 19.68 6.14
CA ASP A 12 1.77 18.95 7.00
C ASP A 12 1.27 17.70 6.26
N ALA A 13 1.78 16.56 6.72
CA ALA A 13 1.24 15.25 6.45
C ALA A 13 0.14 14.99 7.48
N GLY A 14 -1.09 14.82 7.02
CA GLY A 14 -2.16 14.20 7.79
C GLY A 14 -3.34 15.12 8.08
N GLY A 15 -4.47 14.85 7.43
CA GLY A 15 -5.71 15.53 7.78
C GLY A 15 -6.94 15.17 6.96
N LEU A 16 -7.45 13.93 7.12
CA LEU A 16 -8.87 13.57 7.03
C LEU A 16 -9.51 13.43 5.65
N SER A 17 -9.55 12.18 5.17
CA SER A 17 -10.70 11.62 4.45
C SER A 17 -10.79 10.15 4.81
N TYR A 18 -11.75 9.82 5.67
CA TYR A 18 -12.14 8.47 6.07
C TYR A 18 -12.65 7.72 4.83
N ASP A 19 -11.76 7.09 4.08
CA ASP A 19 -12.14 5.93 3.26
C ASP A 19 -11.65 4.71 4.04
N SER A 20 -12.59 3.90 4.52
CA SER A 20 -12.35 2.79 5.44
C SER A 20 -11.55 1.62 4.81
N THR A 21 -10.76 1.87 3.77
CA THR A 21 -9.91 0.89 3.09
C THR A 21 -8.75 1.63 2.41
N ASP A 22 -7.69 1.97 3.17
CA ASP A 22 -6.46 2.53 2.59
C ASP A 22 -5.83 1.46 1.67
N ARG A 23 -6.06 1.62 0.36
CA ARG A 23 -5.58 0.72 -0.69
C ARG A 23 -4.07 0.74 -0.84
N ALA A 24 -3.36 1.72 -0.25
CA ALA A 24 -1.91 1.77 -0.20
C ALA A 24 -1.33 1.01 1.00
N ARG A 25 -2.17 0.54 1.93
CA ARG A 25 -1.77 -0.23 3.11
C ARG A 25 -2.03 -1.72 2.95
N CYS A 26 -1.13 -2.50 3.55
CA CYS A 26 -1.25 -3.93 3.63
C CYS A 26 -2.24 -4.29 4.76
N PRO A 27 -3.34 -5.01 4.47
CA PRO A 27 -4.33 -5.36 5.49
C PRO A 27 -3.84 -6.38 6.53
N LEU A 28 -2.64 -6.95 6.34
CA LEU A 28 -2.03 -7.92 7.26
C LEU A 28 -1.08 -7.29 8.29
N CYS A 29 -0.51 -6.13 7.99
CA CYS A 29 0.49 -5.50 8.85
C CYS A 29 0.38 -3.97 8.94
N ASP A 30 -0.65 -3.38 8.32
CA ASP A 30 -0.95 -1.94 8.24
C ASP A 30 0.15 -1.04 7.61
N GLY A 31 1.28 -1.64 7.21
CA GLY A 31 2.37 -0.96 6.52
C GLY A 31 2.14 -0.75 5.02
N PRO A 32 3.03 -0.04 4.31
CA PRO A 32 2.90 0.19 2.88
C PRO A 32 2.91 -1.12 2.10
N ASN A 33 1.96 -1.30 1.18
CA ASN A 33 1.89 -2.50 0.34
C ASN A 33 2.84 -2.46 -0.87
N GLY A 34 3.30 -1.28 -1.27
CA GLY A 34 4.19 -1.09 -2.41
C GLY A 34 3.52 -1.42 -3.75
N CYS A 35 2.20 -1.27 -3.85
CA CYS A 35 1.47 -1.48 -5.09
C CYS A 35 1.89 -0.47 -6.17
N ALA A 36 2.25 -0.95 -7.35
CA ALA A 36 2.62 -0.10 -8.48
C ALA A 36 1.42 0.70 -9.01
N ILE A 37 0.22 0.11 -9.05
CA ILE A 37 -1.01 0.77 -9.51
C ILE A 37 -1.35 1.98 -8.64
N GLU A 38 -1.33 1.83 -7.31
CA GLU A 38 -1.57 2.93 -6.36
C GLU A 38 -0.50 4.01 -6.46
N ALA A 39 0.71 3.65 -6.90
CA ALA A 39 1.79 4.58 -7.20
C ALA A 39 1.73 5.20 -8.62
N GLY A 40 0.65 4.96 -9.38
CA GLY A 40 0.47 5.47 -10.74
C GLY A 40 1.35 4.81 -11.80
N ARG A 41 1.80 3.58 -11.55
CA ARG A 41 2.64 2.77 -12.45
C ARG A 41 1.86 1.58 -12.99
N GLU A 42 2.38 0.96 -14.04
CA GLU A 42 1.80 -0.24 -14.66
C GLU A 42 1.80 -1.46 -13.71
N ALA A 43 0.85 -2.38 -13.91
CA ALA A 43 0.67 -3.56 -13.05
C ALA A 43 1.89 -4.48 -13.13
N GLU A 44 2.44 -4.64 -14.33
CA GLU A 44 3.57 -5.49 -14.70
C GLU A 44 4.85 -5.07 -13.97
N SER A 45 4.97 -3.77 -13.64
CA SER A 45 6.06 -3.22 -12.84
C SER A 45 5.91 -3.53 -11.35
N CYS A 46 4.74 -3.97 -10.88
CA CYS A 46 4.51 -4.34 -9.48
C CYS A 46 5.31 -5.58 -9.09
N TRP A 47 5.89 -5.57 -7.90
CA TRP A 47 6.64 -6.71 -7.37
C TRP A 47 5.77 -7.97 -7.25
N CYS A 48 4.46 -7.82 -7.03
CA CYS A 48 3.53 -8.94 -6.87
C CYS A 48 3.34 -9.74 -8.16
N MET A 49 3.50 -9.12 -9.34
CA MET A 49 3.42 -9.81 -10.63
C MET A 49 4.63 -10.73 -10.88
N ARG A 50 5.74 -10.50 -10.19
CA ARG A 50 6.99 -11.27 -10.32
C ARG A 50 7.21 -12.26 -9.18
N THR A 51 6.29 -12.31 -8.21
CA THR A 51 6.45 -13.10 -6.98
C THR A 51 5.26 -14.04 -6.84
N ALA A 52 5.51 -15.34 -6.69
CA ALA A 52 4.47 -16.28 -6.33
C ALA A 52 3.99 -16.00 -4.90
N ILE A 53 2.69 -15.76 -4.74
CA ILE A 53 2.06 -15.50 -3.43
C ILE A 53 1.33 -16.76 -3.01
N GLY A 54 1.62 -17.25 -1.80
CA GLY A 54 0.96 -18.44 -1.25
C GLY A 54 -0.55 -18.22 -1.08
N GLU A 55 -1.33 -19.23 -1.44
CA GLU A 55 -2.79 -19.22 -1.23
C GLU A 55 -3.15 -19.09 0.25
N ASP A 56 -2.32 -19.60 1.15
CA ASP A 56 -2.45 -19.45 2.61
C ASP A 56 -2.33 -17.98 3.06
N VAL A 57 -1.44 -17.22 2.42
CA VAL A 57 -1.28 -15.80 2.71
C VAL A 57 -2.47 -15.01 2.19
N LEU A 58 -2.93 -15.30 0.97
CA LEU A 58 -4.17 -14.73 0.43
C LEU A 58 -5.38 -15.11 1.30
N ALA A 59 -5.37 -16.33 1.84
CA ALA A 59 -6.36 -16.83 2.78
C ALA A 59 -6.31 -16.16 4.15
N SER A 60 -5.23 -15.44 4.48
CA SER A 60 -5.11 -14.66 5.71
C SER A 60 -5.66 -13.25 5.58
N VAL A 61 -5.94 -12.76 4.37
CA VAL A 61 -6.52 -11.43 4.13
C VAL A 61 -7.96 -11.38 4.64
N PRO A 62 -8.41 -10.33 5.34
CA PRO A 62 -9.81 -10.20 5.74
C PRO A 62 -10.75 -10.30 4.53
N THR A 63 -11.84 -11.06 4.64
CA THR A 63 -12.82 -11.28 3.56
C THR A 63 -13.23 -10.01 2.79
N PRO A 64 -13.58 -8.87 3.44
CA PRO A 64 -13.98 -7.67 2.71
C PRO A 64 -12.84 -7.05 1.88
N LEU A 65 -11.59 -7.41 2.13
CA LEU A 65 -10.40 -6.84 1.49
C LEU A 65 -9.76 -7.76 0.46
N ARG A 66 -10.25 -9.01 0.31
CA ARG A 66 -9.76 -9.98 -0.67
C ARG A 66 -10.06 -9.52 -2.08
N GLY A 67 -9.04 -9.47 -2.94
CA GLY A 67 -9.17 -8.97 -4.30
C GLY A 67 -9.40 -7.45 -4.41
N VAL A 68 -9.45 -6.74 -3.27
CA VAL A 68 -9.68 -5.29 -3.21
C VAL A 68 -8.43 -4.55 -2.76
N ALA A 69 -7.70 -5.08 -1.77
CA ALA A 69 -6.50 -4.47 -1.22
C ALA A 69 -5.24 -5.30 -1.54
N CYS A 70 -4.14 -4.63 -1.86
CA CYS A 70 -2.86 -5.30 -2.06
C CYS A 70 -2.17 -5.59 -0.72
N ILE A 71 -1.55 -6.76 -0.59
CA ILE A 71 -0.65 -7.10 0.52
C ILE A 71 0.77 -6.56 0.23
N CYS A 72 1.65 -6.49 1.23
CA CYS A 72 3.06 -6.11 1.03
C CYS A 72 3.96 -7.32 0.74
N GLN A 73 5.13 -7.09 0.12
CA GLN A 73 6.10 -8.14 -0.20
C GLN A 73 6.54 -8.94 1.05
N LYS A 74 6.69 -8.26 2.19
CA LYS A 74 7.05 -8.91 3.46
C LYS A 74 5.99 -9.91 3.88
N CYS A 75 4.71 -9.56 3.80
CA CYS A 75 3.63 -10.47 4.17
C CYS A 75 3.41 -11.56 3.12
N ALA A 76 3.56 -11.25 1.83
CA ALA A 76 3.49 -12.22 0.74
C ALA A 76 4.56 -13.34 0.83
N THR A 77 5.73 -13.00 1.38
CA THR A 77 6.85 -13.94 1.56
C THR A 77 6.88 -14.62 2.92
N ARG A 78 5.93 -14.30 3.83
CA ARG A 78 5.73 -15.10 5.04
C ARG A 78 5.17 -16.44 4.60
N SER A 79 6.05 -17.40 4.39
CA SER A 79 5.66 -18.80 4.34
C SER A 79 4.88 -19.08 5.62
N SER A 80 3.69 -19.69 5.54
CA SER A 80 3.13 -20.41 6.68
C SER A 80 4.07 -21.55 7.04
N THR A 81 5.22 -21.21 7.62
CA THR A 81 6.10 -22.15 8.28
C THR A 81 5.32 -22.61 9.51
N ARG A 82 4.73 -23.77 9.32
CA ARG A 82 4.00 -24.56 10.30
C ARG A 82 4.90 -24.89 11.49
#